data_AF-A0A0J6BJG9-F1
#
_entry.id   AF-A0A0J6BJG9-F1
#
_cell.length_a   1.000
_cell.length_b   1.000
_cell.length_c   1.000
_cell.angle_alpha   90.00
_cell.angle_beta   90.00
_cell.angle_gamma   90.00
#
_symmetry.space_group_name_H-M   'P 1'
#
loop_
_entity.id
_entity.type
_entity.pdbx_description
1 polymer ?
#
loop_
_entity_poly.entity_id
_entity_poly.type
_entity_poly.pdbx_seq_one_letter_code
_entity_poly.pdbx_strand_id
1 'polypeptide(L)'
;AAGDRRLDGQAVLARQRVEVAARELVVAIERQRESGAARRPPSQPGGAGPWRLLEAAGVADDRLELRHNLPPALRFSANGLLLDGGTVVLASSGTDLQRCLVMALPIGVLRLGRYAGGSSGLPSAEACQRDEAA
;
A
#
# COMPACT_ATOMS: atom_id res chain seq x y z
N ALA A 1 -21.12 -29.21 9.24
CA ALA A 1 -21.75 -27.86 9.10
C ALA A 1 -21.06 -26.75 9.91
N ALA A 2 -20.49 -26.99 11.11
CA ALA A 2 -19.85 -25.93 11.91
C ALA A 2 -18.43 -25.52 11.46
N GLY A 3 -17.70 -26.40 10.76
CA GLY A 3 -16.36 -26.11 10.25
C GLY A 3 -16.35 -25.15 9.04
N ASP A 4 -17.36 -25.24 8.19
CA ASP A 4 -17.51 -24.46 6.96
C ASP A 4 -17.62 -22.95 7.26
N ARG A 5 -18.52 -22.57 8.18
CA ARG A 5 -18.73 -21.17 8.59
C ARG A 5 -17.51 -20.53 9.26
N ARG A 6 -16.64 -21.31 9.93
CA ARG A 6 -15.42 -20.77 10.55
C ARG A 6 -14.38 -20.44 9.48
N LEU A 7 -14.27 -21.26 8.44
CA LEU A 7 -13.36 -21.02 7.31
C LEU A 7 -13.82 -19.77 6.53
N ASP A 8 -15.12 -19.65 6.27
CA ASP A 8 -15.71 -18.45 5.64
C ASP A 8 -15.42 -17.19 6.46
N GLY A 9 -15.60 -17.25 7.78
CA GLY A 9 -15.34 -16.12 8.68
C GLY A 9 -13.88 -15.68 8.67
N GLN A 10 -12.92 -16.62 8.66
CA GLN A 10 -11.50 -16.29 8.57
C GLN A 10 -11.14 -15.64 7.22
N ALA A 11 -11.70 -16.14 6.12
CA ALA A 11 -11.47 -15.58 4.80
C ALA A 11 -12.01 -14.14 4.68
N VAL A 12 -13.18 -13.86 5.27
CA VAL A 12 -13.75 -12.51 5.34
C VAL A 12 -12.84 -11.56 6.13
N LEU A 13 -12.33 -11.98 7.28
CA LEU A 13 -11.41 -11.17 8.09
C LEU A 13 -10.08 -10.92 7.37
N ALA A 14 -9.51 -11.94 6.71
CA ALA A 14 -8.30 -11.80 5.91
C ALA A 14 -8.49 -10.80 4.77
N ARG A 15 -9.64 -10.87 4.08
CA ARG A 15 -9.99 -9.89 3.04
C ARG A 15 -10.10 -8.47 3.61
N GLN A 16 -10.78 -8.30 4.74
CA GLN A 16 -10.94 -7.00 5.40
C GLN A 16 -9.59 -6.39 5.80
N ARG A 17 -8.66 -7.19 6.31
CA ARG A 17 -7.30 -6.74 6.65
C ARG A 17 -6.60 -6.09 5.45
N VAL A 18 -6.61 -6.75 4.29
CA VAL A 18 -5.96 -6.22 3.08
C VAL A 18 -6.64 -4.93 2.60
N GLU A 19 -7.98 -4.88 2.63
CA GLU A 19 -8.76 -3.69 2.25
C GLU A 19 -8.46 -2.49 3.15
N VAL A 20 -8.45 -2.69 4.46
CA VAL A 20 -8.16 -1.63 5.44
C VAL A 20 -6.72 -1.16 5.31
N ALA A 21 -5.76 -2.08 5.25
CA ALA A 21 -4.35 -1.74 5.09
C ALA A 21 -4.08 -0.93 3.82
N ALA A 22 -4.74 -1.26 2.71
CA ALA A 22 -4.58 -0.53 1.46
C ALA A 22 -5.10 0.91 1.55
N ARG A 23 -6.26 1.12 2.20
CA ARG A 23 -6.85 2.45 2.38
C ARG A 23 -6.02 3.32 3.33
N GLU A 24 -5.60 2.74 4.46
CA GLU A 24 -4.76 3.45 5.44
C GLU A 24 -3.41 3.83 4.85
N LEU A 25 -2.82 2.98 4.01
CA LEU A 25 -1.57 3.33 3.34
C LEU A 25 -1.73 4.53 2.40
N VAL A 26 -2.82 4.62 1.64
CA VAL A 26 -3.12 5.80 0.81
C VAL A 26 -3.22 7.05 1.68
N VAL A 27 -4.01 6.99 2.76
CA VAL A 27 -4.21 8.12 3.68
C VAL A 27 -2.88 8.57 4.29
N ALA A 28 -2.04 7.62 4.71
CA ALA A 28 -0.75 7.92 5.32
C ALA A 28 0.21 8.59 4.32
N ILE A 29 0.26 8.13 3.07
CA ILE A 29 1.08 8.75 2.01
C ILE A 29 0.61 10.18 1.73
N GLU A 30 -0.70 10.41 1.62
CA GLU A 30 -1.24 11.75 1.40
C GLU A 30 -0.96 12.69 2.57
N ARG A 31 -1.08 12.22 3.82
CA ARG A 31 -0.69 13.01 5.01
C ARG A 31 0.79 13.37 5.01
N GLN A 32 1.67 12.45 4.58
CA GLN A 32 3.10 12.75 4.42
C GLN A 32 3.34 13.78 3.33
N ARG A 33 2.57 13.73 2.25
CA ARG A 33 2.62 14.69 1.15
C ARG A 33 2.25 16.10 1.61
N GLU A 34 1.15 16.23 2.35
CA GLU A 34 0.69 17.50 2.93
C GLU A 34 1.69 18.04 3.98
N SER A 35 2.24 17.15 4.81
CA SER A 35 3.19 17.53 5.87
C SER A 35 4.59 17.86 5.33
N GLY A 36 4.98 17.23 4.21
CA GLY A 36 6.26 17.42 3.53
C GLY A 36 6.43 18.80 2.90
N ALA A 37 5.33 19.50 2.65
CA ALA A 37 5.32 20.83 2.04
C ALA A 37 5.88 21.96 2.92
N ALA A 38 6.26 21.69 4.18
CA ALA A 38 6.60 22.78 5.11
C ALA A 38 8.07 22.90 5.54
N ARG A 39 8.90 21.85 5.50
CA ARG A 39 10.09 21.85 6.41
C ARG A 39 11.40 21.19 5.97
N ARG A 40 11.56 20.58 4.78
CA ARG A 40 12.86 19.96 4.41
C ARG A 40 13.31 20.18 2.96
N PRO A 41 14.63 20.24 2.71
CA PRO A 41 15.17 20.24 1.37
C PRO A 41 14.91 18.90 0.65
N PRO A 42 14.70 18.90 -0.68
CA PRO A 42 14.30 17.73 -1.48
C PRO A 42 15.37 16.61 -1.53
N SER A 43 16.59 16.89 -1.07
CA SER A 43 17.71 15.93 -1.04
C SER A 43 17.68 14.95 0.14
N GLN A 44 16.80 15.13 1.13
CA GLN A 44 16.72 14.24 2.29
C GLN A 44 15.43 13.39 2.28
N PRO A 45 15.50 12.09 2.63
CA PRO A 45 14.30 11.29 2.87
C PRO A 45 13.45 11.98 3.94
N GLY A 46 12.23 12.35 3.54
CA GLY A 46 11.34 13.16 4.37
C GLY A 46 10.18 12.37 4.96
N GLY A 47 9.84 11.25 4.32
CA GLY A 47 8.76 10.36 4.69
C GLY A 47 9.26 9.01 5.21
N ALA A 48 8.30 8.13 5.48
CA ALA A 48 8.52 6.80 6.00
C ALA A 48 8.25 5.80 4.86
N GLY A 49 8.90 4.64 4.89
CA GLY A 49 8.58 3.57 3.97
C GLY A 49 7.17 3.00 4.21
N PRO A 50 6.60 2.27 3.22
CA PRO A 50 5.23 1.75 3.30
C PRO A 50 4.95 0.92 4.57
N TRP A 51 5.89 0.08 5.00
CA TRP A 51 5.71 -0.72 6.22
C TRP A 51 5.57 0.14 7.48
N ARG A 52 6.45 1.14 7.66
CA ARG A 52 6.39 2.07 8.78
C ARG A 52 5.08 2.86 8.83
N LEU A 53 4.50 3.15 7.67
CA LEU A 53 3.19 3.83 7.58
C LEU A 53 2.06 2.93 8.08
N LEU A 54 2.09 1.64 7.74
CA LEU A 54 1.12 0.66 8.23
C LEU A 54 1.25 0.42 9.75
N GLU A 55 2.48 0.39 10.26
CA GLU A 55 2.75 0.33 11.71
C GLU A 55 2.15 1.54 12.42
N ALA A 56 2.40 2.76 11.92
CA ALA A 56 1.88 3.99 12.51
C ALA A 56 0.35 4.10 12.45
N ALA A 57 -0.28 3.49 11.44
CA ALA A 57 -1.73 3.40 11.32
C ALA A 57 -2.35 2.27 12.17
N GLY A 58 -1.55 1.42 12.82
CA GLY A 58 -2.04 0.32 13.65
C GLY A 58 -2.66 -0.83 12.87
N VAL A 59 -2.30 -0.99 11.59
CA VAL A 59 -2.85 -2.02 10.69
C VAL A 59 -1.81 -3.05 10.23
N ALA A 60 -0.54 -2.84 10.58
CA ALA A 60 0.50 -3.85 10.38
C ALA A 60 0.35 -4.97 11.41
N ASP A 61 0.30 -6.21 10.94
CA ASP A 61 0.34 -7.41 11.77
C ASP A 61 1.13 -8.53 11.10
N ASP A 62 1.26 -9.67 11.77
CA ASP A 62 2.03 -10.84 11.33
C ASP A 62 1.41 -11.58 10.13
N ARG A 63 0.13 -11.31 9.81
CA ARG A 63 -0.58 -11.93 8.70
C ARG A 63 -0.60 -11.06 7.46
N LEU A 64 -0.31 -9.77 7.60
CA LEU A 64 -0.20 -8.82 6.51
C LEU A 64 1.18 -8.94 5.84
N GLU A 65 1.16 -9.15 4.53
CA GLU A 65 2.37 -9.19 3.71
C GLU A 65 2.44 -7.92 2.86
N LEU A 66 3.64 -7.33 2.81
CA LEU A 66 3.93 -6.14 2.01
C LEU A 66 5.12 -6.41 1.09
N ARG A 67 4.91 -6.22 -0.21
CA ARG A 67 5.97 -6.22 -1.23
C ARG A 67 6.01 -4.88 -1.93
N HIS A 68 7.21 -4.34 -2.16
CA HIS A 68 7.36 -3.11 -2.94
C HIS A 68 8.70 -3.03 -3.65
N ASN A 69 8.77 -2.18 -4.68
CA ASN A 69 10.00 -1.76 -5.34
C ASN A 69 10.34 -0.28 -5.08
N LEU A 70 9.74 0.31 -4.03
CA LEU A 70 10.02 1.68 -3.60
C LEU A 70 11.30 1.79 -2.77
N PRO A 71 11.89 2.99 -2.67
CA PRO A 71 12.95 3.24 -1.71
C PRO A 71 12.48 3.01 -0.26
N PRO A 72 13.41 2.75 0.67
CA PRO A 72 13.09 2.54 2.09
C PRO A 72 12.37 3.73 2.77
N ALA A 73 12.53 4.93 2.21
CA ALA A 73 11.87 6.15 2.68
C ALA A 73 11.45 6.99 1.47
N LEU A 74 10.21 7.48 1.49
CA LEU A 74 9.68 8.34 0.43
C LEU A 74 10.20 9.77 0.56
N ARG A 75 10.52 10.38 -0.58
CA ARG A 75 10.95 11.76 -0.72
C ARG A 75 9.83 12.60 -1.30
N PHE A 76 9.69 13.78 -0.73
CA PHE A 76 8.73 14.79 -1.17
C PHE A 76 9.49 16.09 -1.42
N SER A 77 9.08 16.83 -2.44
CA SER A 77 9.56 18.19 -2.64
C SER A 77 8.95 19.16 -1.62
N ALA A 78 9.49 20.38 -1.56
CA ALA A 78 8.98 21.44 -0.69
C ALA A 78 7.54 21.89 -1.03
N ASN A 79 7.02 21.56 -2.22
CA ASN A 79 5.62 21.81 -2.59
C ASN A 79 4.75 20.54 -2.50
N GLY A 80 5.22 19.49 -1.82
CA GLY A 80 4.45 18.27 -1.60
C GLY A 80 4.32 17.39 -2.85
N LEU A 81 5.25 17.43 -3.79
CA LEU A 81 5.27 16.48 -4.90
C LEU A 81 6.03 15.23 -4.49
N LEU A 82 5.49 14.06 -4.79
CA LEU A 82 6.19 12.80 -4.54
C LEU A 82 7.33 12.65 -5.56
N LEU A 83 8.55 12.47 -5.07
CA LEU A 83 9.77 12.38 -5.88
C LEU A 83 10.22 10.94 -6.15
N ASP A 84 9.44 9.97 -5.67
CA ASP A 84 9.69 8.55 -5.87
C ASP A 84 8.47 7.89 -6.53
N GLY A 85 8.71 6.76 -7.18
CA GLY A 85 7.67 6.00 -7.88
C GLY A 85 7.90 4.51 -7.67
N GLY A 86 6.84 3.74 -7.81
CA GLY A 86 6.89 2.31 -7.60
C GLY A 86 5.52 1.71 -7.36
N THR A 87 5.52 0.42 -7.04
CA THR A 87 4.32 -0.37 -6.79
C THR A 87 4.44 -1.03 -5.42
N VAL A 88 3.39 -0.88 -4.61
CA VAL A 88 3.19 -1.64 -3.37
C VAL A 88 2.15 -2.70 -3.64
N VAL A 89 2.35 -3.90 -3.12
CA VAL A 89 1.37 -4.98 -3.08
C VAL A 89 1.15 -5.40 -1.64
N LEU A 90 -0.10 -5.45 -1.24
CA LEU A 90 -0.59 -5.91 0.05
C LEU A 90 -1.33 -7.23 -0.13
N ALA A 91 -1.00 -8.20 0.71
CA ALA A 91 -1.66 -9.50 0.76
C ALA A 91 -1.88 -9.92 2.21
N SER A 92 -2.70 -10.94 2.44
CA SER A 92 -2.87 -11.56 3.75
C SER A 92 -3.03 -13.05 3.61
N SER A 93 -2.43 -13.81 4.55
CA SER A 93 -2.77 -15.21 4.72
C SER A 93 -4.29 -15.37 4.92
N GLY A 94 -4.89 -16.39 4.29
CA GLY A 94 -6.34 -16.66 4.36
C GLY A 94 -7.19 -15.97 3.29
N THR A 95 -6.61 -15.25 2.33
CA THR A 95 -7.34 -14.73 1.16
C THR A 95 -6.45 -14.65 -0.08
N ASP A 96 -7.03 -14.87 -1.26
CA ASP A 96 -6.36 -14.64 -2.55
C ASP A 96 -6.43 -13.17 -2.99
N LEU A 97 -7.05 -12.30 -2.19
CA LEU A 97 -7.08 -10.87 -2.47
C LEU A 97 -5.69 -10.27 -2.27
N GLN A 98 -5.17 -9.69 -3.35
CA GLN A 98 -3.99 -8.82 -3.30
C GLN A 98 -4.39 -7.42 -3.78
N ARG A 99 -4.10 -6.40 -2.96
CA ARG A 99 -4.30 -5.00 -3.30
C ARG A 99 -2.99 -4.39 -3.77
N CYS A 100 -3.05 -3.51 -4.77
CA CYS A 100 -1.88 -2.81 -5.26
C CYS A 100 -2.08 -1.30 -5.23
N LEU A 101 -0.99 -0.59 -4.94
CA LEU A 101 -0.89 0.85 -5.05
C LEU A 101 0.23 1.17 -6.03
N VAL A 102 -0.08 1.89 -7.11
CA VAL A 102 0.93 2.44 -8.03
C VAL A 102 1.13 3.90 -7.70
N MET A 103 2.36 4.24 -7.36
CA MET A 103 2.82 5.61 -7.17
C MET A 103 3.65 6.04 -8.37
N ALA A 104 3.39 7.24 -8.87
CA ALA A 104 4.24 7.83 -9.89
C ALA A 104 4.53 9.30 -9.61
N LEU A 105 5.69 9.71 -10.10
CA LEU A 105 6.14 11.09 -10.04
C LEU A 105 5.36 11.95 -11.04
N PRO A 106 5.11 13.24 -10.74
CA PRO A 106 5.23 13.90 -9.43
C PRO A 106 3.93 13.79 -8.58
N ILE A 107 2.94 13.05 -9.08
CA ILE A 107 1.52 13.19 -8.71
C ILE A 107 1.22 12.52 -7.35
N GLY A 108 1.91 11.43 -7.01
CA GLY A 108 1.63 10.65 -5.80
C GLY A 108 0.97 9.30 -6.13
N VAL A 109 -0.05 8.90 -5.36
CA VAL A 109 -0.81 7.66 -5.63
C VAL A 109 -1.64 7.86 -6.90
N LEU A 110 -1.32 7.11 -7.96
CA LEU A 110 -2.02 7.16 -9.24
C LEU A 110 -3.10 6.08 -9.38
N ARG A 111 -2.91 4.95 -8.70
CA ARG A 111 -3.81 3.80 -8.82
C ARG A 111 -3.85 3.02 -7.53
N LEU A 112 -5.06 2.79 -7.05
CA LEU A 112 -5.38 1.71 -6.12
C LEU A 112 -6.18 0.67 -6.91
N GLY A 113 -5.90 -0.62 -6.70
CA GLY A 113 -6.59 -1.66 -7.44
C GLY A 113 -6.28 -3.07 -6.95
N ARG A 114 -6.55 -4.06 -7.81
CA ARG A 114 -6.25 -5.47 -7.56
C ARG A 114 -4.98 -5.89 -8.28
N TYR A 115 -4.09 -6.57 -7.56
CA TYR A 115 -2.87 -7.10 -8.14
C TYR A 115 -3.13 -8.47 -8.79
N ALA A 116 -2.84 -8.60 -10.08
CA ALA A 116 -3.02 -9.83 -10.86
C ALA A 116 -1.69 -10.57 -11.11
N GLY A 117 -0.57 -10.07 -10.58
CA GLY A 117 0.74 -10.71 -10.72
C GLY A 117 0.97 -11.84 -9.69
N GLY A 118 2.10 -12.53 -9.83
CA GLY A 118 2.49 -13.59 -8.90
C GLY A 118 2.64 -13.12 -7.44
N SER A 119 2.47 -14.04 -6.50
CA SER A 119 2.60 -13.81 -5.04
C SER A 119 4.04 -13.60 -4.58
N SER A 120 5.03 -13.90 -5.42
CA SER A 120 6.45 -13.68 -5.15
C SER A 120 7.10 -12.73 -6.16
N GLY A 121 8.32 -12.26 -5.85
CA GLY A 121 9.09 -11.37 -6.72
C GLY A 121 8.75 -9.88 -6.58
N LEU A 122 9.44 -9.07 -7.38
CA LEU A 122 9.27 -7.62 -7.41
C LEU A 122 7.93 -7.23 -8.05
N PRO A 123 7.16 -6.33 -7.44
CA PRO A 123 5.91 -5.84 -8.03
C PRO A 123 6.10 -5.12 -9.38
N SER A 124 5.15 -5.31 -10.30
CA SER A 124 5.03 -4.55 -11.55
C SER A 124 3.75 -3.71 -11.58
N ALA A 125 3.83 -2.47 -12.05
CA ALA A 125 2.67 -1.58 -12.17
C ALA A 125 1.64 -2.09 -13.20
N GLU A 126 2.08 -2.85 -14.21
CA GLU A 126 1.22 -3.42 -15.26
C GLU A 126 0.27 -4.49 -14.72
N ALA A 127 0.73 -5.22 -13.69
CA ALA A 127 -0.07 -6.19 -12.98
C ALA A 127 -1.07 -5.57 -12.01
N CYS A 128 -1.05 -4.24 -11.82
CA CYS A 128 -2.02 -3.52 -11.01
C CYS A 128 -3.23 -3.08 -11.84
N GLN A 129 -4.27 -3.92 -11.80
CA GLN A 129 -5.53 -3.68 -12.49
C GLN A 129 -6.37 -2.69 -11.68
N ARG A 130 -7.03 -1.74 -12.36
CA ARG A 130 -8.01 -0.88 -11.67
C ARG A 130 -9.14 -1.74 -11.12
N ASP A 131 -9.71 -1.31 -10.01
CA ASP A 131 -10.99 -1.85 -9.60
C ASP A 131 -12.01 -1.58 -10.71
N GLU A 132 -12.68 -2.63 -11.17
CA GLU A 132 -13.85 -2.47 -12.03
C GLU A 132 -14.88 -1.69 -11.20
N ALA A 133 -15.35 -0.56 -11.73
CA ALA A 133 -16.49 0.13 -11.15
C ALA A 133 -17.68 -0.83 -11.26
N ALA A 134 -18.14 -1.30 -10.10
CA ALA A 134 -19.37 -2.09 -9.99
C ALA A 134 -20.58 -1.29 -10.48
#